data_AF-A0A9D4TC70-F1
#
_entry.id   AF-A0A9D4TC70-F1
#
_cell.length_a   1.000
_cell.length_b   1.000
_cell.length_c   1.000
_cell.angle_alpha   90.00
_cell.angle_beta   90.00
_cell.angle_gamma   90.00
#
_symmetry.space_group_name_H-M   'P 1'
#
loop_
_entity.id
_entity.type
_entity.pdbx_description
1 polymer ?
#
loop_
_entity_poly.entity_id
_entity_poly.type
_entity_poly.pdbx_seq_one_letter_code
_entity_poly.pdbx_strand_id
1 'polypeptide(L)'
;MQRRTSKQKLNRKIRKKIAEINREIEAHCARLCEQEWQELCGTMDGNMSAGRTWKILRHLLDPTSTRTATRVQMAKLRHKYKDDPEAFAEEIVQTHIARPAGQSHFEYRGSRRCHCVEGLRWRNGGGGHRLRRRRY
;
A
#
# COMPACT_ATOMS: atom_id res chain seq x y z
N MET A 1 4.86 23.67 54.32
CA MET A 1 3.83 22.80 53.71
C MET A 1 3.23 23.35 52.41
N GLN A 2 2.84 24.63 52.35
CA GLN A 2 2.15 25.24 51.18
C GLN A 2 2.90 25.18 49.83
N ARG A 3 4.24 25.27 49.84
CA ARG A 3 5.07 25.20 48.62
C ARG A 3 4.95 23.87 47.86
N ARG A 4 4.79 22.74 48.58
CA ARG A 4 4.67 21.39 47.99
C ARG A 4 3.35 21.23 47.22
N THR A 5 2.25 21.69 47.81
CA THR A 5 0.91 21.60 47.23
C THR A 5 0.78 22.47 45.98
N SER A 6 1.40 23.66 45.96
CA SER A 6 1.43 24.53 44.77
C SER A 6 2.18 23.88 43.59
N LYS A 7 3.35 23.28 43.85
CA LYS A 7 4.11 22.52 42.84
C LYS A 7 3.32 21.32 42.28
N GLN A 8 2.61 20.59 43.13
CA GLN A 8 1.76 19.47 42.70
C GLN A 8 0.59 19.94 41.81
N LYS A 9 -0.06 21.07 42.15
CA LYS A 9 -1.10 21.68 41.32
C LYS A 9 -0.56 22.12 39.96
N LEU A 10 0.63 22.72 39.90
CA LEU A 10 1.30 23.09 38.65
C LEU A 10 1.61 21.85 37.79
N ASN A 11 2.19 20.79 38.39
CA ASN A 11 2.46 19.53 37.70
C ASN A 11 1.18 18.90 37.12
N ARG A 12 0.07 18.96 37.85
CA ARG A 12 -1.24 18.50 37.34
C ARG A 12 -1.70 19.31 36.14
N LYS A 13 -1.55 20.64 36.18
CA LYS A 13 -1.91 21.53 35.05
C LYS A 13 -1.06 21.24 33.82
N ILE A 14 0.25 21.08 33.99
CA ILE A 14 1.18 20.76 32.90
C ILE A 14 0.82 19.42 32.26
N ARG A 15 0.61 18.37 33.08
CA ARG A 15 0.18 17.05 32.57
C ARG A 15 -1.13 17.11 31.81
N LYS A 16 -2.11 17.89 32.30
CA LYS A 16 -3.38 18.10 31.60
C LYS A 16 -3.13 18.77 30.24
N LYS A 17 -2.27 19.79 30.18
CA LYS A 17 -1.99 20.51 28.93
C LYS A 17 -1.24 19.64 27.92
N ILE A 18 -0.29 18.81 28.38
CA ILE A 18 0.38 17.81 27.53
C ILE A 18 -0.63 16.84 26.95
N ALA A 19 -1.54 16.31 27.78
CA ALA A 19 -2.56 15.38 27.30
C ALA A 19 -3.53 16.02 26.28
N GLU A 20 -3.87 17.30 26.47
CA GLU A 20 -4.68 18.07 25.52
C GLU A 20 -3.95 18.25 24.18
N ILE A 21 -2.70 18.71 24.21
CA ILE A 21 -1.88 18.89 23.00
C ILE A 21 -1.67 17.56 22.27
N ASN A 22 -1.40 16.47 23.01
CA ASN A 22 -1.23 15.15 22.40
C ASN A 22 -2.51 14.70 21.67
N ARG A 23 -3.69 14.97 22.23
CA ARG A 23 -4.96 14.68 21.55
C ARG A 23 -5.14 15.52 20.29
N GLU A 24 -4.76 16.80 20.33
CA GLU A 24 -4.81 17.67 19.15
C GLU A 24 -3.85 17.17 18.06
N ILE A 25 -2.63 16.75 18.43
CA ILE A 25 -1.66 16.15 17.51
C ILE A 25 -2.22 14.86 16.91
N GLU A 26 -2.74 13.95 17.72
CA GLU A 26 -3.31 12.68 17.25
C GLU A 26 -4.47 12.91 16.28
N ALA A 27 -5.40 13.82 16.61
CA ALA A 27 -6.51 14.20 15.74
C ALA A 27 -6.02 14.83 14.42
N HIS A 28 -4.98 15.65 14.48
CA HIS A 28 -4.38 16.23 13.29
C HIS A 28 -3.71 15.17 12.41
N CYS A 29 -2.91 14.29 12.99
CA CYS A 29 -2.27 13.19 12.28
C CYS A 29 -3.29 12.26 11.63
N ALA A 30 -4.38 11.91 12.32
CA ALA A 30 -5.44 11.07 11.76
C ALA A 30 -6.05 11.69 10.49
N ARG A 31 -6.40 12.99 10.56
CA ARG A 31 -6.94 13.73 9.41
C ARG A 31 -5.93 13.85 8.27
N LEU A 32 -4.65 14.08 8.57
CA LEU A 32 -3.61 14.15 7.55
C LEU A 32 -3.44 12.80 6.85
N CYS A 33 -3.39 11.69 7.60
CA CYS A 33 -3.31 10.36 7.01
C CYS A 33 -4.52 10.04 6.11
N GLU A 34 -5.72 10.49 6.49
CA GLU A 34 -6.91 10.36 5.64
C GLU A 34 -6.76 11.15 4.33
N GLN A 35 -6.28 12.40 4.40
CA GLN A 35 -6.03 13.24 3.22
C GLN A 35 -4.99 12.62 2.29
N GLU A 36 -3.84 12.20 2.85
CA GLU A 36 -2.78 11.53 2.08
C GLU A 36 -3.30 10.25 1.41
N TRP A 37 -4.16 9.50 2.10
CA TRP A 37 -4.77 8.31 1.53
C TRP A 37 -5.73 8.63 0.39
N GLN A 38 -6.58 9.65 0.54
CA GLN A 38 -7.49 10.10 -0.51
C GLN A 38 -6.73 10.58 -1.74
N GLU A 39 -5.67 11.36 -1.55
CA GLU A 39 -4.79 11.80 -2.64
C GLU A 39 -4.13 10.60 -3.34
N LEU A 40 -3.62 9.64 -2.57
CA LEU A 40 -3.03 8.43 -3.12
C LEU A 40 -4.05 7.65 -3.97
N CYS A 41 -5.25 7.42 -3.47
CA CYS A 41 -6.33 6.76 -4.21
C CYS A 41 -6.68 7.54 -5.49
N GLY A 42 -6.78 8.86 -5.43
CA GLY A 42 -7.03 9.71 -6.61
C GLY A 42 -5.94 9.58 -7.67
N THR A 43 -4.66 9.53 -7.26
CA THR A 43 -3.56 9.31 -8.21
C THR A 43 -3.57 7.92 -8.84
N MET A 44 -4.05 6.90 -8.11
CA MET A 44 -4.15 5.53 -8.59
C MET A 44 -5.28 5.35 -9.58
N ASP A 45 -6.43 6.00 -9.35
CA ASP A 45 -7.62 5.91 -10.22
C ASP A 45 -7.33 6.45 -11.63
N GLY A 46 -6.59 7.56 -11.73
CA GLY A 46 -6.13 8.11 -13.01
C GLY A 46 -4.98 7.36 -13.68
N ASN A 47 -4.32 6.42 -12.99
CA ASN A 47 -3.12 5.74 -13.49
C ASN A 47 -3.02 4.27 -13.05
N MET A 48 -4.11 3.52 -13.25
CA MET A 48 -4.20 2.11 -12.87
C MET A 48 -3.24 1.19 -13.65
N SER A 49 -2.75 1.63 -14.81
CA SER A 49 -1.72 0.92 -15.59
C SER A 49 -0.29 1.16 -15.08
N ALA A 50 -0.04 2.11 -14.19
CA ALA A 50 1.31 2.38 -13.70
C ALA A 50 1.82 1.27 -12.77
N GLY A 51 3.08 0.88 -12.97
CA GLY A 51 3.77 -0.06 -12.09
C GLY A 51 3.81 0.38 -10.62
N ARG A 52 3.71 1.70 -10.35
CA ARG A 52 3.63 2.26 -8.99
C ARG A 52 2.33 1.86 -8.27
N THR A 53 1.19 1.98 -8.95
CA THR A 53 -0.14 1.56 -8.44
C THR A 53 -0.15 0.08 -8.11
N TRP A 54 0.33 -0.76 -9.05
CA TRP A 54 0.43 -2.20 -8.84
C TRP A 54 1.39 -2.60 -7.71
N LYS A 55 2.46 -1.83 -7.48
CA LYS A 55 3.36 -2.06 -6.35
C LYS A 55 2.65 -1.85 -5.01
N ILE A 56 1.84 -0.80 -4.90
CA ILE A 56 1.04 -0.52 -3.70
C ILE A 56 -0.02 -1.61 -3.49
N LEU A 57 -0.78 -1.96 -4.53
CA LEU A 57 -1.76 -3.04 -4.46
C LEU A 57 -1.14 -4.36 -4.02
N ARG A 58 0.05 -4.69 -4.54
CA ARG A 58 0.79 -5.89 -4.12
C ARG A 58 1.19 -5.84 -2.65
N HIS A 59 1.58 -4.67 -2.14
CA HIS A 59 1.89 -4.49 -0.71
C HIS A 59 0.65 -4.57 0.20
N LEU A 60 -0.54 -4.20 -0.29
CA LEU A 60 -1.80 -4.35 0.44
C LEU A 60 -2.29 -5.80 0.47
N LEU A 61 -2.10 -6.54 -0.63
CA LEU A 61 -2.48 -7.96 -0.74
C LEU A 61 -1.55 -8.88 0.05
N ASP A 62 -0.26 -8.58 0.06
CA ASP A 62 0.72 -9.31 0.82
C ASP A 62 1.72 -8.34 1.48
N PRO A 63 1.49 -7.95 2.75
CA PRO A 63 2.41 -7.10 3.48
C PRO A 63 3.74 -7.80 3.79
N THR A 64 3.82 -9.13 3.65
CA THR A 64 5.00 -9.92 3.97
C THR A 64 5.97 -10.09 2.79
N SER A 65 5.51 -9.98 1.53
CA SER A 65 6.37 -10.02 0.34
C SER A 65 6.83 -8.66 -0.17
N THR A 66 7.00 -7.68 0.73
CA THR A 66 7.68 -6.45 0.32
C THR A 66 9.15 -6.76 0.00
N ARG A 67 9.73 -6.13 -1.03
CA ARG A 67 11.17 -6.32 -1.38
C ARG A 67 12.09 -6.16 -0.17
N THR A 68 11.77 -5.24 0.74
CA THR A 68 12.51 -5.04 1.98
C THR A 68 12.33 -6.19 2.96
N ALA A 69 11.10 -6.68 3.16
CA ALA A 69 10.81 -7.85 4.00
C ALA A 69 11.50 -9.11 3.45
N THR A 70 11.42 -9.35 2.14
CA THR A 70 12.14 -10.44 1.47
C THR A 70 13.65 -10.31 1.66
N ARG A 71 14.21 -9.10 1.54
CA ARG A 71 15.66 -8.88 1.79
C ARG A 71 16.06 -9.20 3.23
N VAL A 72 15.24 -8.82 4.21
CA VAL A 72 15.47 -9.11 5.62
C VAL A 72 15.33 -10.61 5.89
N GLN A 73 14.32 -11.27 5.33
CA GLN A 73 14.16 -12.72 5.41
C GLN A 73 15.36 -13.45 4.79
N MET A 74 15.80 -13.06 3.59
CA MET A 74 17.00 -13.60 2.95
C MET A 74 18.26 -13.38 3.77
N ALA A 75 18.39 -12.23 4.45
CA ALA A 75 19.52 -12.00 5.35
C ALA A 75 19.47 -12.95 6.57
N LYS A 76 18.30 -13.16 7.16
CA LYS A 76 18.11 -14.13 8.27
C LYS A 76 18.44 -15.55 7.83
N LEU A 77 17.94 -15.99 6.67
CA LEU A 77 18.21 -17.32 6.14
C LEU A 77 19.70 -17.52 5.85
N ARG A 78 20.37 -16.53 5.25
CA ARG A 78 21.83 -16.56 5.04
C ARG A 78 22.63 -16.69 6.34
N HIS A 79 22.17 -16.09 7.44
CA HIS A 79 22.81 -16.25 8.75
C HIS A 79 22.53 -17.61 9.40
N LYS A 80 21.36 -18.20 9.15
CA LYS A 80 20.94 -19.50 9.68
C LYS A 80 21.69 -20.68 9.03
N TYR A 81 22.06 -20.57 7.76
CA TYR A 81 22.72 -21.63 6.97
C TYR A 81 24.15 -21.27 6.55
N LYS A 82 24.90 -20.60 7.43
CA LYS A 82 26.26 -20.14 7.12
C LYS A 82 27.22 -21.29 6.75
N ASP A 83 26.98 -22.48 7.28
CA ASP A 83 27.86 -23.64 7.16
C ASP A 83 27.36 -24.70 6.15
N ASP A 84 26.15 -24.54 5.60
CA ASP A 84 25.54 -25.48 4.62
C ASP A 84 24.83 -24.72 3.47
N PRO A 85 25.54 -24.47 2.35
CA PRO A 85 24.98 -23.73 1.23
C PRO A 85 23.99 -24.53 0.37
N GLU A 86 24.00 -25.87 0.43
CA GLU A 86 23.08 -26.70 -0.37
C GLU A 86 21.70 -26.75 0.27
N ALA A 87 21.62 -26.96 1.59
CA ALA A 87 20.35 -26.89 2.32
C ALA A 87 19.70 -25.50 2.23
N PHE A 88 20.51 -24.44 2.14
CA PHE A 88 20.03 -23.07 1.91
C PHE A 88 19.36 -22.91 0.54
N ALA A 89 19.95 -23.49 -0.51
CA ALA A 89 19.42 -23.41 -1.87
C ALA A 89 18.07 -24.14 -1.99
N GLU A 90 17.95 -25.33 -1.37
CA GLU A 90 16.71 -26.10 -1.35
C GLU A 90 15.57 -25.35 -0.63
N GLU A 91 15.83 -24.76 0.54
CA GLU A 91 14.82 -24.00 1.29
C GLU A 91 14.35 -22.75 0.53
N ILE A 92 15.24 -22.06 -0.19
CA ILE A 92 14.87 -20.92 -1.05
C ILE A 92 13.95 -21.36 -2.18
N VAL A 93 14.31 -22.45 -2.88
CA VAL A 93 13.51 -22.95 -3.99
C VAL A 93 12.12 -23.33 -3.50
N GLN A 94 12.03 -24.02 -2.37
CA GLN A 94 10.76 -24.45 -1.80
C GLN A 94 9.89 -23.29 -1.30
N THR A 95 10.50 -22.25 -0.71
CA THR A 95 9.75 -21.15 -0.06
C THR A 95 9.35 -20.04 -1.04
N HIS A 96 10.22 -19.73 -2.01
CA HIS A 96 10.05 -18.53 -2.85
C HIS A 96 9.88 -18.81 -4.36
N ILE A 97 10.30 -19.97 -4.85
CA ILE A 97 10.28 -20.29 -6.29
C ILE A 97 9.19 -21.31 -6.61
N ALA A 98 8.90 -22.24 -5.68
CA ALA A 98 7.84 -23.20 -5.84
C ALA A 98 6.50 -22.46 -5.92
N ARG A 99 6.03 -22.28 -7.15
CA ARG A 99 4.64 -21.99 -7.48
C ARG A 99 3.79 -22.98 -6.66
N PRO A 100 2.80 -22.53 -5.86
CA PRO A 100 2.00 -23.46 -5.08
C PRO A 100 1.35 -24.46 -6.04
N ALA A 101 1.80 -25.72 -5.97
CA ALA A 101 1.26 -26.80 -6.75
C ALA A 101 -0.19 -27.01 -6.30
N GLY A 102 -1.15 -26.57 -7.11
CA GLY A 102 -2.58 -26.69 -6.80
C GLY A 102 -3.43 -25.46 -7.10
N GLN A 103 -2.87 -24.32 -7.50
CA GLN A 103 -3.71 -23.23 -8.02
C GLN A 103 -4.17 -23.55 -9.44
N SER A 104 -5.30 -24.27 -9.52
CA SER A 104 -6.21 -24.21 -10.66
C SER A 104 -6.64 -22.76 -10.83
N HIS A 105 -5.95 -22.02 -11.69
CA HIS A 105 -6.50 -20.77 -12.18
C HIS A 105 -7.81 -21.12 -12.89
N PHE A 106 -8.94 -20.68 -12.34
CA PHE A 106 -10.19 -20.69 -13.07
C PHE A 106 -9.92 -19.96 -14.39
N GLU A 107 -10.20 -20.64 -15.50
CA GLU A 107 -10.15 -20.03 -16.82
C GLU A 107 -10.99 -18.76 -16.76
N TYR A 108 -10.35 -17.60 -16.93
CA TYR A 108 -11.04 -16.32 -16.93
C TYR A 108 -11.93 -16.28 -18.17
N ARG A 109 -13.13 -16.87 -18.06
CA ARG A 109 -14.25 -16.59 -18.95
C ARG A 109 -14.65 -15.17 -18.64
N GLY A 110 -13.99 -14.22 -19.31
CA GLY A 110 -14.35 -12.81 -19.23
C GLY A 110 -15.86 -12.69 -19.23
N SER A 111 -16.42 -12.23 -18.11
CA SER A 111 -17.84 -12.01 -18.03
C SER A 111 -18.13 -10.95 -19.08
N ARG A 112 -18.79 -11.35 -20.18
CA ARG A 112 -19.46 -10.41 -21.08
C ARG A 112 -20.61 -9.78 -20.29
N ARG A 113 -20.30 -8.99 -19.27
CA ARG A 113 -21.26 -8.09 -18.65
C ARG A 113 -21.34 -6.85 -19.52
N CYS A 114 -21.97 -7.05 -20.67
CA CYS A 114 -22.69 -6.00 -21.41
C CYS A 114 -24.15 -6.44 -21.47
N HIS A 115 -24.79 -6.60 -20.30
CA HIS A 115 -26.21 -6.27 -20.23
C HIS A 115 -26.24 -4.75 -20.02
N CYS A 116 -26.24 -4.01 -21.12
CA CYS A 116 -26.86 -2.70 -21.11
C CYS A 116 -28.33 -2.97 -20.78
N VAL A 117 -28.70 -2.83 -19.50
CA VAL A 117 -30.07 -2.49 -19.17
C VAL A 117 -30.31 -1.13 -19.83
N GLU A 118 -31.34 -1.08 -20.67
CA GLU A 118 -31.70 0.09 -21.47
C GLU A 118 -31.65 1.38 -20.65
N GLY A 119 -31.10 2.42 -21.27
CA GLY A 119 -31.26 3.79 -20.80
C GLY A 119 -29.99 4.48 -20.36
N LEU A 120 -29.04 4.70 -21.27
CA LEU A 120 -28.26 5.95 -21.35
C LEU A 120 -27.57 6.02 -22.71
N ARG A 121 -28.22 6.77 -23.60
CA ARG A 121 -27.84 7.02 -25.00
C ARG A 121 -26.57 7.86 -25.05
N TRP A 122 -25.40 7.23 -25.18
CA TRP A 122 -24.17 7.93 -25.57
C TRP A 122 -24.22 8.26 -27.07
N ARG A 123 -24.40 9.54 -27.36
CA ARG A 123 -24.49 10.11 -28.71
C ARG A 123 -23.06 10.34 -29.22
N ASN A 124 -22.56 9.45 -30.08
CA ASN A 124 -21.29 9.64 -30.79
C ASN A 124 -21.43 10.75 -31.83
N GLY A 125 -20.62 11.80 -31.69
CA GLY A 125 -20.14 12.65 -32.77
C GLY A 125 -18.69 13.00 -32.41
N GLY A 126 -17.70 13.05 -33.27
CA GLY A 126 -17.55 12.97 -34.72
C GLY A 126 -16.04 13.02 -34.97
N GLY A 127 -15.60 12.66 -36.17
CA GLY A 127 -14.22 12.33 -36.48
C GLY A 127 -13.18 13.44 -36.32
N GLY A 128 -11.91 13.04 -36.41
CA GLY A 128 -10.79 13.98 -36.46
C GLY A 128 -9.42 13.32 -36.38
N HIS A 129 -9.01 12.63 -37.45
CA HIS A 129 -7.59 12.36 -37.71
C HIS A 129 -6.80 13.66 -37.60
N ARG A 130 -5.71 13.67 -36.81
CA ARG A 130 -4.72 14.75 -36.86
C ARG A 130 -3.31 14.19 -37.05
N LEU A 131 -2.78 14.56 -38.20
CA LEU A 131 -1.46 14.26 -38.76
C LEU A 131 -0.33 14.61 -37.78
N ARG A 132 0.61 13.68 -37.63
CA ARG A 132 1.94 13.92 -37.07
C ARG A 132 2.66 14.97 -37.92
N ARG A 133 3.01 16.12 -37.32
CA ARG A 133 4.06 17.00 -37.84
C ARG A 133 5.38 16.68 -37.14
N ARG A 134 6.32 16.11 -37.90
CA ARG A 134 7.76 16.30 -37.71
C ARG A 134 8.05 17.81 -37.72
N ARG A 135 8.83 18.29 -36.76
CA ARG A 135 9.69 19.46 -36.97
C ARG A 135 11.12 19.05 -36.69
N TYR A 136 11.98 19.61 -37.52
CA TYR A 136 13.44 19.48 -37.59
C TYR A 136 14.12 19.75 -36.26
#